data_AF-A0A923R805-F1
#
_entry.id   AF-A0A923R805-F1
#
_cell.length_a   1.000
_cell.length_b   1.000
_cell.length_c   1.000
_cell.angle_alpha   90.00
_cell.angle_beta   90.00
_cell.angle_gamma   90.00
#
_symmetry.space_group_name_H-M   'P 1'
#
loop_
_entity.id
_entity.type
_entity.pdbx_description
1 polymer ?
#
loop_
_entity_poly.entity_id
_entity_poly.type
_entity_poly.pdbx_seq_one_letter_code
_entity_poly.pdbx_strand_id
1 'polypeptide(L)'
;MNFKMNQSLKTLVLVTATIIASGCEQNFGIAKFIPVSEPATSGSPGGSPTGGVGTDTPTAHTFRTLQPALAVRGASCLMCHAQVSANVITDFGNGNNFFFDKDKGTDGFYSDWYSGGVSGTSWWASSIIRGSVYVPKASMDHSYAIVNAQDPKNTKVSMSLAEVVQAKRFDSAGNNPQPQMATGVSPAAGQNAVIEKRTVYIGAPTETEILALAPTLAAPGFTAVTVDGITPDPSLPLSGLQVVSGSGGSYVTNTSGAPFVCAGDVMVKGTLFLNTVTVKTNNKGCRLYVSGSVFIQGPVNYSGAGLTTANMQITSAKLIAMGFDVTSLKRRLSVGGDRASMINYFTTRSTQSPAERHGALAAEAAMISGLADAGADTSLTARNAFTGLLLNAPEVHSRYVGNFKGAVVAEIAMFRLGEFVFTFDPTFQNVPILPALTSDILSFTD
;
A
#
# COMPACT_ATOMS: atom_id res chain seq x y z
N MET A 1 35.46 69.36 19.56
CA MET A 1 34.02 69.41 19.90
C MET A 1 33.53 67.98 19.97
N ASN A 2 33.47 67.40 21.19
CA ASN A 2 32.25 67.13 22.00
C ASN A 2 31.43 65.94 21.48
N PHE A 3 30.96 64.94 22.24
CA PHE A 3 31.22 64.38 23.58
C PHE A 3 30.44 63.03 23.64
N LYS A 4 30.94 62.07 24.45
CA LYS A 4 30.40 60.80 25.02
C LYS A 4 28.95 60.29 24.75
N MET A 5 28.83 58.94 24.72
CA MET A 5 28.04 58.02 25.59
C MET A 5 28.30 56.58 25.07
N ASN A 6 28.82 55.56 25.78
CA ASN A 6 28.53 54.88 27.05
C ASN A 6 27.13 54.25 27.14
N GLN A 7 27.01 52.92 26.93
CA GLN A 7 26.65 51.95 27.97
C GLN A 7 26.48 50.51 27.42
N SER A 8 26.82 49.57 28.29
CA SER A 8 26.82 48.12 28.13
C SER A 8 25.41 47.54 28.26
N LEU A 9 25.09 46.50 27.47
CA LEU A 9 23.99 45.57 27.77
C LEU A 9 24.46 44.14 27.49
N LYS A 10 24.75 43.42 28.58
CA LYS A 10 24.78 41.95 28.65
C LYS A 10 23.35 41.49 28.85
N THR A 11 22.82 40.68 27.94
CA THR A 11 21.55 39.97 28.15
C THR A 11 21.84 38.54 28.54
N LEU A 12 21.55 38.27 29.82
CA LEU A 12 21.49 36.98 30.49
C LEU A 12 20.12 36.36 30.18
N VAL A 13 20.09 35.16 29.59
CA VAL A 13 18.86 34.37 29.44
C VAL A 13 18.63 33.62 30.74
N LEU A 14 17.62 34.06 31.49
CA LEU A 14 17.18 33.42 32.73
C LEU A 14 16.20 32.29 32.38
N VAL A 15 16.67 31.05 32.51
CA VAL A 15 15.83 29.85 32.56
C VAL A 15 15.09 29.86 33.89
N THR A 16 13.76 29.99 33.85
CA THR A 16 12.93 29.76 35.03
C THR A 16 12.15 28.46 34.80
N ALA A 17 12.61 27.41 35.48
CA ALA A 17 11.86 26.18 35.68
C ALA A 17 10.91 26.40 36.84
N THR A 18 9.61 26.17 36.62
CA THR A 18 8.65 25.96 37.70
C THR A 18 8.12 24.56 37.59
N ILE A 19 8.57 23.72 38.52
CA ILE A 19 8.06 22.38 38.81
C ILE A 19 6.86 22.57 39.74
N ILE A 20 5.67 22.12 39.32
CA ILE A 20 4.61 21.70 40.23
C ILE A 20 4.27 20.27 39.85
N ALA A 21 4.73 19.34 40.69
CA ALA A 21 4.35 17.95 40.67
C ALA A 21 3.03 17.79 41.42
N SER A 22 2.07 17.11 40.82
CA SER A 22 1.04 16.34 41.53
C SER A 22 0.66 15.16 40.64
N GLY A 23 0.81 13.95 41.20
CA GLY A 23 1.03 12.72 40.47
C GLY A 23 -0.18 12.16 39.71
N CYS A 24 0.13 11.34 38.72
CA CYS A 24 -0.48 10.02 38.57
C CYS A 24 0.49 9.14 37.77
N GLU A 25 1.18 8.24 38.47
CA GLU A 25 1.96 7.16 37.87
C GLU A 25 1.00 6.13 37.26
N GLN A 26 1.08 5.90 35.95
CA GLN A 26 0.62 4.66 35.33
C GLN A 26 1.75 4.15 34.42
N ASN A 27 2.19 2.93 34.73
CA ASN A 27 3.22 2.16 34.05
C ASN A 27 2.95 2.06 32.54
N PHE A 28 3.82 2.63 31.71
CA PHE A 28 3.97 2.17 30.33
C PHE A 28 4.97 1.03 30.30
N GLY A 29 4.45 -0.20 30.30
CA GLY A 29 5.22 -1.37 29.93
C GLY A 29 5.73 -1.19 28.50
N ILE A 30 7.05 -1.06 28.35
CA ILE A 30 7.72 -1.13 27.06
C ILE A 30 7.51 -2.55 26.54
N ALA A 31 6.65 -2.72 25.54
CA ALA A 31 6.54 -3.96 24.79
C ALA A 31 7.85 -4.20 24.03
N LYS A 32 8.71 -5.02 24.64
CA LYS A 32 9.96 -5.50 24.04
C LYS A 32 9.59 -6.51 22.95
N PHE A 33 9.81 -6.15 21.69
CA PHE A 33 9.72 -7.10 20.58
C PHE A 33 10.78 -8.21 20.80
N ILE A 34 10.32 -9.45 20.92
CA ILE A 34 11.16 -10.64 20.95
C ILE A 34 11.34 -11.07 19.49
N PRO A 35 12.56 -11.09 18.94
CA PRO A 35 12.79 -11.74 17.65
C PRO A 35 12.53 -13.24 17.83
N VAL A 36 11.56 -13.77 17.08
CA VAL A 36 11.29 -15.20 17.05
C VAL A 36 12.38 -15.86 16.22
N SER A 37 13.30 -16.57 16.87
CA SER A 37 14.14 -17.57 16.21
C SER A 37 13.32 -18.83 15.97
N GLU A 38 13.22 -19.28 14.72
CA GLU A 38 12.55 -20.53 14.38
C GLU A 38 13.26 -21.74 15.01
N PRO A 39 12.52 -22.73 15.56
CA PRO A 39 13.12 -23.99 15.98
C PRO A 39 13.37 -24.88 14.76
N ALA A 40 14.60 -25.39 14.66
CA ALA A 40 14.94 -26.47 13.74
C ALA A 40 14.12 -27.73 14.10
N THR A 41 13.37 -28.28 13.14
CA THR A 41 12.79 -29.62 13.28
C THR A 41 13.26 -30.56 12.17
N SER A 42 13.95 -31.61 12.63
CA SER A 42 14.35 -32.84 11.96
C SER A 42 13.16 -33.63 11.42
N GLY A 43 13.35 -34.30 10.27
CA GLY A 43 12.27 -34.82 9.43
C GLY A 43 11.85 -36.29 9.58
N SER A 44 11.00 -36.72 8.64
CA SER A 44 10.86 -38.10 8.12
C SER A 44 9.81 -38.17 6.99
N PRO A 45 9.77 -39.26 6.19
CA PRO A 45 9.70 -39.15 4.73
C PRO A 45 8.40 -39.67 4.11
N GLY A 46 8.08 -39.20 2.91
CA GLY A 46 7.12 -39.88 2.04
C GLY A 46 6.62 -39.06 0.84
N GLY A 47 7.18 -39.31 -0.34
CA GLY A 47 6.51 -39.10 -1.63
C GLY A 47 6.65 -37.72 -2.29
N SER A 48 7.78 -37.48 -2.96
CA SER A 48 8.05 -36.26 -3.74
C SER A 48 7.74 -36.48 -5.23
N PRO A 49 6.94 -35.63 -5.88
CA PRO A 49 7.11 -35.32 -7.29
C PRO A 49 8.19 -34.25 -7.41
N THR A 50 9.31 -34.63 -8.03
CA THR A 50 10.49 -33.80 -8.26
C THR A 50 10.18 -32.64 -9.22
N GLY A 51 9.82 -31.50 -8.66
CA GLY A 51 9.96 -30.17 -9.26
C GLY A 51 10.54 -29.27 -8.19
N GLY A 52 11.78 -28.79 -8.39
CA GLY A 52 12.63 -28.19 -7.34
C GLY A 52 11.89 -27.20 -6.43
N VAL A 53 11.67 -27.61 -5.18
CA VAL A 53 11.25 -26.74 -4.08
C VAL A 53 12.46 -25.88 -3.73
N GLY A 54 12.68 -24.82 -4.50
CA GLY A 54 13.35 -23.65 -3.95
C GLY A 54 12.55 -23.20 -2.74
N THR A 55 13.23 -22.75 -1.69
CA THR A 55 12.60 -22.13 -0.52
C THR A 55 11.87 -20.88 -0.97
N ASP A 56 10.60 -21.03 -1.36
CA ASP A 56 9.73 -19.91 -1.71
C ASP A 56 9.70 -18.96 -0.50
N THR A 57 9.95 -17.67 -0.75
CA THR A 57 9.77 -16.66 0.29
C THR A 57 8.30 -16.69 0.76
N PRO A 58 8.00 -16.33 2.03
CA PRO A 58 6.61 -16.28 2.50
C PRO A 58 5.72 -15.40 1.61
N THR A 59 6.29 -14.32 1.08
CA THR A 59 5.67 -13.50 0.03
C THR A 59 5.29 -14.31 -1.21
N ALA A 60 6.23 -15.01 -1.85
CA ALA A 60 5.96 -15.80 -3.05
C ALA A 60 4.96 -16.94 -2.78
N HIS A 61 5.10 -17.61 -1.63
CA HIS A 61 4.15 -18.63 -1.18
C HIS A 61 2.73 -18.05 -1.07
N THR A 62 2.59 -16.87 -0.48
CA THR A 62 1.29 -16.20 -0.34
C THR A 62 0.64 -15.92 -1.69
N PHE A 63 1.41 -15.40 -2.65
CA PHE A 63 0.88 -15.12 -3.99
C PHE A 63 0.43 -16.37 -4.73
N ARG A 64 1.18 -17.47 -4.61
CA ARG A 64 0.85 -18.76 -5.23
C ARG A 64 -0.40 -19.39 -4.63
N THR A 65 -0.48 -19.40 -3.30
CA THR A 65 -1.56 -20.06 -2.55
C THR A 65 -2.84 -19.24 -2.55
N LEU A 66 -2.74 -17.93 -2.27
CA LEU A 66 -3.91 -17.08 -2.07
C LEU A 66 -4.30 -16.29 -3.32
N GLN A 67 -3.43 -16.13 -4.33
CA GLN A 67 -3.78 -15.44 -5.58
C GLN A 67 -4.48 -14.06 -5.37
N PRO A 68 -3.96 -13.17 -4.50
CA PRO A 68 -4.62 -11.92 -4.20
C PRO A 68 -4.43 -10.90 -5.33
N ALA A 69 -5.50 -10.22 -5.75
CA ALA A 69 -5.35 -9.01 -6.57
C ALA A 69 -5.08 -7.76 -5.72
N LEU A 70 -5.51 -7.79 -4.46
CA LEU A 70 -5.35 -6.72 -3.48
C LEU A 70 -4.88 -7.30 -2.15
N ALA A 71 -3.78 -6.77 -1.63
CA ALA A 71 -3.34 -6.91 -0.26
C ALA A 71 -3.17 -5.49 0.30
N VAL A 72 -4.23 -4.94 0.90
CA VAL A 72 -4.29 -3.52 1.28
C VAL A 72 -4.72 -3.37 2.72
N ARG A 73 -4.01 -2.58 3.52
CA ARG A 73 -4.44 -2.28 4.89
C ARG A 73 -5.69 -1.40 4.90
N GLY A 74 -5.58 -0.16 4.41
CA GLY A 74 -6.66 0.81 4.27
C GLY A 74 -7.53 0.56 3.02
N ALA A 75 -8.30 -0.52 3.02
CA ALA A 75 -9.09 -0.94 1.85
C ALA A 75 -10.47 -0.27 1.73
N SER A 76 -10.91 0.59 2.68
CA SER A 76 -12.30 1.05 2.77
C SER A 76 -12.89 1.56 1.46
N CYS A 77 -12.26 2.53 0.79
CA CYS A 77 -12.77 3.06 -0.48
C CYS A 77 -12.79 2.01 -1.61
N LEU A 78 -11.82 1.09 -1.65
CA LEU A 78 -11.80 0.02 -2.65
C LEU A 78 -12.93 -0.97 -2.42
N MET A 79 -13.21 -1.30 -1.17
CA MET A 79 -14.31 -2.20 -0.80
C MET A 79 -15.70 -1.58 -1.02
N CYS A 80 -15.79 -0.28 -1.31
CA CYS A 80 -17.03 0.36 -1.74
C CYS A 80 -17.15 0.45 -3.25
N HIS A 81 -16.04 0.60 -3.96
CA HIS A 81 -16.07 1.17 -5.31
C HIS A 81 -15.32 0.34 -6.34
N ALA A 82 -14.65 -0.73 -5.93
CA ALA A 82 -13.97 -1.64 -6.82
C ALA A 82 -14.83 -2.88 -7.11
N GLN A 83 -14.66 -3.43 -8.31
CA GLN A 83 -15.01 -4.82 -8.57
C GLN A 83 -13.74 -5.64 -8.46
N VAL A 84 -13.73 -6.68 -7.64
CA VAL A 84 -12.56 -7.54 -7.45
C VAL A 84 -12.94 -8.95 -7.86
N SER A 85 -12.26 -9.50 -8.85
CA SER A 85 -12.41 -10.88 -9.32
C SER A 85 -11.21 -11.72 -8.92
N ALA A 86 -10.88 -11.68 -7.62
CA ALA A 86 -9.79 -12.40 -6.99
C ALA A 86 -9.96 -12.38 -5.47
N ASN A 87 -9.03 -13.01 -4.76
CA ASN A 87 -8.93 -12.90 -3.32
C ASN A 87 -8.42 -11.52 -2.89
N VAL A 88 -8.82 -11.11 -1.68
CA VAL A 88 -8.41 -9.86 -1.04
C VAL A 88 -7.77 -10.18 0.30
N ILE A 89 -6.66 -9.53 0.64
CA ILE A 89 -6.03 -9.61 1.95
C ILE A 89 -6.08 -8.21 2.57
N THR A 90 -6.62 -8.07 3.78
CA THR A 90 -6.75 -6.76 4.42
C THR A 90 -6.89 -6.90 5.93
N ASP A 91 -6.42 -5.88 6.66
CA ASP A 91 -6.74 -5.71 8.07
C ASP A 91 -7.82 -4.62 8.27
N PHE A 92 -8.35 -4.05 7.19
CA PHE A 92 -9.25 -2.89 7.19
C PHE A 92 -8.72 -1.69 7.99
N GLY A 93 -7.40 -1.59 8.18
CA GLY A 93 -6.79 -0.61 9.06
C GLY A 93 -6.96 -0.92 10.54
N ASN A 94 -7.06 -2.18 10.93
CA ASN A 94 -7.18 -2.57 12.33
C ASN A 94 -6.09 -1.93 13.21
N GLY A 95 -6.50 -1.50 14.41
CA GLY A 95 -5.72 -0.68 15.31
C GLY A 95 -5.76 0.84 15.03
N ASN A 96 -6.36 1.27 13.92
CA ASN A 96 -6.49 2.68 13.57
C ASN A 96 -7.81 3.29 14.08
N ASN A 97 -7.70 4.42 14.78
CA ASN A 97 -8.86 5.22 15.19
C ASN A 97 -9.69 5.73 14.00
N PHE A 98 -9.10 5.93 12.83
CA PHE A 98 -9.87 6.35 11.66
C PHE A 98 -10.80 5.25 11.14
N PHE A 99 -10.37 3.98 11.19
CA PHE A 99 -11.15 2.86 10.66
C PHE A 99 -12.09 2.25 11.69
N PHE A 100 -11.74 2.39 12.96
CA PHE A 100 -12.47 1.71 14.01
C PHE A 100 -12.78 2.61 15.20
N ASP A 101 -12.53 3.92 15.16
CA ASP A 101 -12.96 4.90 16.16
C ASP A 101 -12.53 4.61 17.62
N LYS A 102 -11.33 4.06 17.81
CA LYS A 102 -10.83 3.59 19.11
C LYS A 102 -10.65 4.65 20.20
N ASP A 103 -10.59 5.94 19.85
CA ASP A 103 -10.35 7.01 20.84
C ASP A 103 -11.43 8.11 20.91
N LYS A 104 -12.51 8.07 20.11
CA LYS A 104 -13.57 9.08 20.25
C LYS A 104 -14.71 8.52 21.07
N GLY A 105 -14.69 8.84 22.36
CA GLY A 105 -15.81 8.59 23.26
C GLY A 105 -17.11 9.16 22.69
N THR A 106 -17.96 8.27 22.19
CA THR A 106 -19.42 8.35 21.97
C THR A 106 -20.06 9.52 21.21
N ASP A 107 -19.43 10.69 21.05
CA ASP A 107 -20.14 11.87 20.57
C ASP A 107 -19.47 12.48 19.32
N GLY A 108 -20.07 12.19 18.16
CA GLY A 108 -20.03 13.09 17.03
C GLY A 108 -19.40 12.52 15.75
N PHE A 109 -20.27 12.26 14.77
CA PHE A 109 -20.00 12.14 13.34
C PHE A 109 -19.33 10.87 12.79
N TYR A 110 -18.40 10.23 13.49
CA TYR A 110 -17.78 9.00 12.97
C TYR A 110 -18.61 7.74 13.20
N SER A 111 -19.56 7.81 14.14
CA SER A 111 -20.65 6.84 14.23
C SER A 111 -21.39 6.76 12.88
N ASP A 112 -21.70 7.84 12.15
CA ASP A 112 -22.53 7.65 10.95
C ASP A 112 -21.84 6.92 9.80
N TRP A 113 -20.54 7.12 9.61
CA TRP A 113 -19.78 6.37 8.62
C TRP A 113 -19.65 4.89 9.01
N TYR A 114 -19.41 4.56 10.29
CA TYR A 114 -19.16 3.19 10.74
C TYR A 114 -20.38 2.49 11.36
N SER A 115 -21.10 3.17 12.25
CA SER A 115 -22.40 2.80 12.85
C SER A 115 -23.60 2.92 11.91
N GLY A 116 -23.44 3.37 10.66
CA GLY A 116 -24.54 3.30 9.70
C GLY A 116 -25.75 4.13 10.09
N GLY A 117 -25.53 5.35 10.58
CA GLY A 117 -26.61 6.28 10.83
C GLY A 117 -27.36 6.60 9.54
N VAL A 118 -28.48 5.89 9.37
CA VAL A 118 -29.74 6.23 8.68
C VAL A 118 -29.70 6.74 7.22
N SER A 119 -28.56 7.13 6.65
CA SER A 119 -28.46 7.68 5.29
C SER A 119 -28.01 6.63 4.26
N GLY A 120 -28.64 5.45 4.26
CA GLY A 120 -28.81 4.53 3.10
C GLY A 120 -27.61 4.07 2.26
N THR A 121 -26.39 4.51 2.53
CA THR A 121 -25.20 4.28 1.70
C THR A 121 -24.03 3.91 2.60
N SER A 122 -24.16 2.78 3.30
CA SER A 122 -23.03 2.26 4.06
C SER A 122 -21.93 1.85 3.09
N TRP A 123 -20.71 2.32 3.32
CA TRP A 123 -19.49 1.99 2.56
C TRP A 123 -19.24 0.45 2.44
N TRP A 124 -19.94 -0.35 3.23
CA TRP A 124 -19.91 -1.80 3.21
C TRP A 124 -20.67 -2.45 2.04
N ALA A 125 -21.52 -1.70 1.31
CA ALA A 125 -22.58 -2.30 0.48
C ALA A 125 -22.32 -2.32 -1.04
N SER A 126 -21.11 -2.00 -1.53
CA SER A 126 -20.98 -1.66 -2.97
C SER A 126 -19.76 -2.21 -3.74
N SER A 127 -18.96 -3.14 -3.19
CA SER A 127 -18.03 -3.94 -4.00
C SER A 127 -18.54 -5.36 -4.23
N ILE A 128 -18.29 -5.87 -5.44
CA ILE A 128 -18.43 -7.28 -5.77
C ILE A 128 -17.03 -7.89 -5.69
N ILE A 129 -16.81 -8.76 -4.71
CA ILE A 129 -15.58 -9.55 -4.55
C ILE A 129 -15.89 -10.98 -4.98
N ARG A 130 -15.45 -11.41 -6.15
CA ARG A 130 -15.51 -12.80 -6.62
C ARG A 130 -14.26 -13.55 -6.15
N GLY A 131 -14.21 -13.83 -4.85
CA GLY A 131 -13.10 -14.44 -4.15
C GLY A 131 -13.38 -14.49 -2.65
N SER A 132 -12.36 -14.81 -1.86
CA SER A 132 -12.39 -14.79 -0.40
C SER A 132 -11.65 -13.56 0.13
N VAL A 133 -12.07 -13.06 1.29
CA VAL A 133 -11.40 -11.99 2.04
C VAL A 133 -10.62 -12.60 3.21
N TYR A 134 -9.32 -12.37 3.24
CA TYR A 134 -8.43 -12.84 4.30
C TYR A 134 -8.15 -11.70 5.27
N VAL A 135 -8.42 -11.94 6.55
CA VAL A 135 -8.25 -10.95 7.63
C VAL A 135 -7.43 -11.53 8.78
N PRO A 136 -6.69 -10.70 9.54
CA PRO A 136 -6.06 -11.17 10.76
C PRO A 136 -7.11 -11.49 11.82
N LYS A 137 -6.81 -12.48 12.65
CA LYS A 137 -7.53 -12.76 13.90
C LYS A 137 -7.25 -11.60 14.85
N ALA A 138 -8.20 -10.68 14.91
CA ALA A 138 -8.11 -9.49 15.74
C ALA A 138 -9.42 -9.31 16.50
N SER A 139 -9.33 -9.03 17.80
CA SER A 139 -10.48 -8.61 18.58
C SER A 139 -10.75 -7.13 18.29
N MET A 140 -12.02 -6.82 18.07
CA MET A 140 -12.50 -5.47 17.90
C MET A 140 -13.04 -5.00 19.25
N ASP A 141 -12.36 -4.01 19.84
CA ASP A 141 -12.70 -3.45 21.16
C ASP A 141 -14.02 -2.65 21.17
N HIS A 142 -14.71 -2.57 20.03
CA HIS A 142 -15.86 -1.70 19.82
C HIS A 142 -17.19 -2.39 20.00
N SER A 143 -18.08 -1.68 20.70
CA SER A 143 -19.52 -1.91 20.70
C SER A 143 -20.07 -1.66 19.30
N TYR A 144 -20.01 -2.67 18.44
CA TYR A 144 -20.88 -2.71 17.29
C TYR A 144 -22.30 -2.92 17.81
N ALA A 145 -23.09 -1.85 17.84
CA ALA A 145 -24.55 -1.90 18.02
C ALA A 145 -25.26 -2.64 16.85
N ILE A 146 -24.51 -3.46 16.10
CA ILE A 146 -24.93 -4.14 14.88
C ILE A 146 -25.66 -5.44 15.21
N VAL A 147 -25.47 -6.03 16.40
CA VAL A 147 -25.92 -7.41 16.61
C VAL A 147 -27.36 -7.51 17.12
N ASN A 148 -27.95 -6.45 17.67
CA ASN A 148 -29.36 -6.50 18.05
C ASN A 148 -29.95 -5.10 18.30
N ALA A 149 -30.65 -4.54 17.31
CA ALA A 149 -31.56 -3.43 17.55
C ALA A 149 -32.67 -3.78 18.58
N GLN A 150 -32.81 -5.07 18.91
CA GLN A 150 -33.74 -5.61 19.90
C GLN A 150 -33.10 -5.92 21.27
N ASP A 151 -31.80 -5.64 21.50
CA ASP A 151 -31.20 -5.76 22.84
C ASP A 151 -31.19 -4.39 23.53
N PRO A 152 -32.19 -4.06 24.38
CA PRO A 152 -32.27 -2.79 25.09
C PRO A 152 -31.11 -2.58 26.07
N LYS A 153 -30.25 -3.58 26.31
CA LYS A 153 -29.12 -3.48 27.23
C LYS A 153 -27.83 -2.96 26.60
N ASN A 154 -27.80 -2.77 25.28
CA ASN A 154 -26.62 -2.26 24.56
C ASN A 154 -25.34 -2.99 25.01
N THR A 155 -25.45 -4.30 25.20
CA THR A 155 -24.42 -5.10 25.83
C THR A 155 -23.22 -5.14 24.88
N LYS A 156 -22.06 -4.64 25.31
CA LYS A 156 -20.84 -4.66 24.50
C LYS A 156 -20.45 -6.11 24.22
N VAL A 157 -20.69 -6.59 23.00
CA VAL A 157 -20.21 -7.89 22.53
C VAL A 157 -18.86 -7.66 21.85
N SER A 158 -17.80 -8.28 22.38
CA SER A 158 -16.52 -8.33 21.67
C SER A 158 -16.68 -9.25 20.46
N MET A 159 -16.33 -8.74 19.28
CA MET A 159 -16.36 -9.49 18.02
C MET A 159 -14.96 -9.54 17.43
N SER A 160 -14.65 -10.59 16.69
CA SER A 160 -13.49 -10.65 15.82
C SER A 160 -13.67 -9.77 14.58
N LEU A 161 -12.57 -9.36 13.94
CA LEU A 161 -12.62 -8.64 12.67
C LEU A 161 -13.39 -9.42 11.60
N ALA A 162 -13.23 -10.75 11.52
CA ALA A 162 -14.01 -11.53 10.57
C ALA A 162 -15.50 -11.53 10.87
N GLU A 163 -15.90 -11.62 12.13
CA GLU A 163 -17.31 -11.51 12.52
C GLU A 163 -17.87 -10.13 12.17
N VAL A 164 -17.09 -9.06 12.32
CA VAL A 164 -17.50 -7.71 11.91
C VAL A 164 -17.71 -7.62 10.39
N VAL A 165 -16.81 -8.19 9.59
CA VAL A 165 -16.93 -8.19 8.12
C VAL A 165 -18.12 -9.05 7.65
N GLN A 166 -18.44 -10.10 8.41
CA GLN A 166 -19.54 -11.03 8.13
C GLN A 166 -20.90 -10.63 8.72
N ALA A 167 -20.92 -9.71 9.67
CA ALA A 167 -22.13 -9.33 10.38
C ALA A 167 -23.22 -8.86 9.40
N LYS A 168 -24.50 -9.02 9.76
CA LYS A 168 -25.61 -8.42 9.01
C LYS A 168 -25.96 -7.08 9.65
N ARG A 169 -26.29 -6.06 8.85
CA ARG A 169 -26.84 -4.80 9.40
C ARG A 169 -28.33 -5.01 9.61
N PHE A 170 -28.91 -4.40 10.61
CA PHE A 170 -30.35 -4.18 10.68
C PHE A 170 -30.60 -2.70 10.43
N ASP A 171 -31.72 -2.36 9.80
CA ASP A 171 -32.16 -0.96 9.71
C ASP A 171 -32.38 -0.36 11.11
N SER A 172 -32.56 0.95 11.20
CA SER A 172 -32.80 1.66 12.46
C SER A 172 -34.05 1.18 13.22
N ALA A 173 -34.93 0.43 12.55
CA ALA A 173 -36.11 -0.18 13.14
C ALA A 173 -35.87 -1.64 13.58
N GLY A 174 -34.68 -2.19 13.35
CA GLY A 174 -34.35 -3.59 13.67
C GLY A 174 -35.04 -4.64 12.78
N ASN A 175 -35.76 -4.20 11.74
CA ASN A 175 -36.73 -5.04 11.04
C ASN A 175 -36.20 -5.61 9.74
N ASN A 176 -35.26 -4.92 9.09
CA ASN A 176 -34.81 -5.34 7.77
C ASN A 176 -33.28 -5.55 7.76
N PRO A 177 -32.81 -6.81 7.70
CA PRO A 177 -31.39 -7.07 7.64
C PRO A 177 -30.83 -6.55 6.31
N GLN A 178 -30.07 -5.46 6.35
CA GLN A 178 -29.33 -4.98 5.20
C GLN A 178 -28.06 -5.82 5.00
N PRO A 179 -27.77 -6.23 3.75
CA PRO A 179 -26.55 -6.94 3.42
C PRO A 179 -25.31 -6.11 3.80
N GLN A 180 -24.34 -6.67 4.53
CA GLN A 180 -22.99 -6.07 4.70
C GLN A 180 -22.01 -6.66 3.67
N MET A 181 -20.74 -6.24 3.71
CA MET A 181 -19.66 -6.68 2.80
C MET A 181 -19.71 -8.16 2.44
N ALA A 182 -19.99 -9.08 3.39
CA ALA A 182 -20.08 -10.50 3.11
C ALA A 182 -21.08 -10.90 2.00
N THR A 183 -22.13 -10.12 1.74
CA THR A 183 -23.02 -10.40 0.61
C THR A 183 -22.47 -9.94 -0.74
N GLY A 184 -21.53 -8.99 -0.73
CA GLY A 184 -20.74 -8.61 -1.89
C GLY A 184 -19.62 -9.61 -2.19
N VAL A 185 -19.31 -10.52 -1.25
CA VAL A 185 -18.26 -11.53 -1.38
C VAL A 185 -18.85 -12.86 -1.87
N SER A 186 -18.41 -13.30 -3.04
CA SER A 186 -18.80 -14.55 -3.70
C SER A 186 -17.56 -15.43 -3.91
N PRO A 187 -17.17 -16.23 -2.90
CA PRO A 187 -16.00 -17.08 -2.98
C PRO A 187 -16.24 -18.26 -3.92
N ALA A 188 -15.19 -19.03 -4.23
CA ALA A 188 -15.35 -20.29 -4.96
C ALA A 188 -16.19 -21.30 -4.14
N ALA A 189 -16.82 -22.26 -4.84
CA ALA A 189 -17.63 -23.28 -4.18
C ALA A 189 -16.82 -24.02 -3.10
N GLY A 190 -17.36 -24.09 -1.89
CA GLY A 190 -16.70 -24.72 -0.73
C GLY A 190 -15.70 -23.84 0.03
N GLN A 191 -15.50 -22.58 -0.38
CA GLN A 191 -14.68 -21.62 0.35
C GLN A 191 -15.53 -20.67 1.20
N ASN A 192 -14.99 -20.24 2.33
CA ASN A 192 -15.61 -19.22 3.19
C ASN A 192 -15.42 -17.84 2.58
N ALA A 193 -16.45 -16.99 2.66
CA ALA A 193 -16.38 -15.62 2.16
C ALA A 193 -15.29 -14.80 2.89
N VAL A 194 -15.16 -15.01 4.19
CA VAL A 194 -14.11 -14.38 5.01
C VAL A 194 -13.34 -15.48 5.75
N ILE A 195 -12.02 -15.41 5.70
CA ILE A 195 -11.10 -16.39 6.27
C ILE A 195 -10.18 -15.66 7.25
N GLU A 196 -10.21 -16.07 8.51
CA GLU A 196 -9.25 -15.58 9.51
C GLU A 196 -7.90 -16.26 9.37
N LYS A 197 -6.84 -15.47 9.58
CA LYS A 197 -5.46 -15.93 9.72
C LYS A 197 -4.90 -15.45 11.05
N ARG A 198 -4.06 -16.24 11.72
CA ARG A 198 -3.47 -15.87 13.02
C ARG A 198 -2.71 -14.56 12.93
N THR A 199 -1.95 -14.35 11.86
CA THR A 199 -1.34 -13.06 11.53
C THR A 199 -1.53 -12.75 10.05
N VAL A 200 -1.62 -11.45 9.75
CA VAL A 200 -1.55 -10.90 8.39
C VAL A 200 -0.58 -9.73 8.43
N TYR A 201 0.45 -9.77 7.61
CA TYR A 201 1.37 -8.66 7.40
C TYR A 201 1.20 -8.15 5.97
N ILE A 202 0.98 -6.85 5.83
CA ILE A 202 0.93 -6.13 4.55
C ILE A 202 1.86 -4.94 4.70
N GLY A 203 2.91 -4.89 3.88
CA GLY A 203 3.90 -3.84 3.98
C GLY A 203 4.57 -3.54 2.65
N ALA A 204 5.39 -2.49 2.68
CA ALA A 204 6.35 -2.14 1.65
C ALA A 204 7.75 -2.08 2.28
N PRO A 205 8.85 -2.06 1.54
CA PRO A 205 10.14 -1.74 2.11
C PRO A 205 10.29 -0.24 2.33
N THR A 206 11.16 0.11 3.27
CA THR A 206 11.67 1.46 3.51
C THR A 206 12.74 1.84 2.49
N GLU A 207 13.08 3.13 2.41
CA GLU A 207 14.19 3.60 1.57
C GLU A 207 15.51 2.94 1.97
N THR A 208 15.76 2.77 3.27
CA THR A 208 16.95 2.09 3.79
C THR A 208 17.02 0.63 3.35
N GLU A 209 15.91 -0.11 3.41
CA GLU A 209 15.85 -1.50 2.97
C GLU A 209 16.11 -1.63 1.47
N ILE A 210 15.56 -0.73 0.63
CA ILE A 210 15.83 -0.72 -0.82
C ILE A 210 17.30 -0.37 -1.09
N LEU A 211 17.86 0.64 -0.41
CA LEU A 211 19.26 1.04 -0.60
C LEU A 211 20.24 -0.04 -0.15
N ALA A 212 19.88 -0.86 0.83
CA ALA A 212 20.69 -1.99 1.29
C ALA A 212 20.85 -3.09 0.22
N LEU A 213 19.95 -3.16 -0.77
CA LEU A 213 20.04 -4.12 -1.87
C LEU A 213 21.20 -3.82 -2.84
N ALA A 214 21.63 -2.57 -2.90
CA ALA A 214 22.73 -2.12 -3.76
C ALA A 214 23.67 -1.18 -2.98
N PRO A 215 24.51 -1.70 -2.07
CA PRO A 215 25.37 -0.88 -1.21
C PRO A 215 26.31 0.05 -1.97
N THR A 216 26.70 -0.33 -3.19
CA THR A 216 27.51 0.48 -4.11
C THR A 216 26.81 1.79 -4.48
N LEU A 217 25.48 1.78 -4.59
CA LEU A 217 24.65 2.97 -4.88
C LEU A 217 24.38 3.82 -3.62
N ALA A 218 24.55 3.22 -2.44
CA ALA A 218 24.43 3.91 -1.15
C ALA A 218 25.69 4.73 -0.79
N ALA A 219 26.80 4.58 -1.52
CA ALA A 219 28.06 5.24 -1.20
C ALA A 219 27.99 6.79 -1.32
N PRO A 220 28.62 7.54 -0.38
CA PRO A 220 28.74 8.99 -0.46
C PRO A 220 29.46 9.41 -1.76
N GLY A 221 28.82 10.27 -2.56
CA GLY A 221 29.33 10.69 -3.88
C GLY A 221 28.43 10.28 -5.04
N PHE A 222 27.55 9.28 -4.85
CA PHE A 222 26.43 9.03 -5.74
C PHE A 222 25.26 9.96 -5.37
N THR A 223 25.38 11.23 -5.75
CA THR A 223 24.25 12.19 -5.80
C THR A 223 23.35 11.92 -7.01
N ALA A 224 23.82 11.10 -7.95
CA ALA A 224 23.11 10.74 -9.15
C ALA A 224 22.04 9.68 -8.86
N VAL A 225 20.87 9.94 -9.41
CA VAL A 225 19.93 8.91 -9.81
C VAL A 225 20.70 7.80 -10.55
N THR A 226 20.72 6.60 -10.00
CA THR A 226 21.51 5.48 -10.54
C THR A 226 20.61 4.29 -10.78
N VAL A 227 20.95 3.52 -11.81
CA VAL A 227 20.27 2.28 -12.17
C VAL A 227 21.30 1.17 -12.20
N ASP A 228 21.06 0.10 -11.44
CA ASP A 228 21.91 -1.09 -11.44
C ASP A 228 21.08 -2.35 -11.52
N GLY A 229 21.58 -3.33 -12.28
CA GLY A 229 21.02 -4.67 -12.30
C GLY A 229 21.60 -5.45 -11.13
N ILE A 230 20.79 -5.76 -10.11
CA ILE A 230 21.25 -6.53 -8.94
C ILE A 230 21.55 -7.98 -9.37
N THR A 231 20.77 -8.49 -10.33
CA THR A 231 20.98 -9.80 -10.97
C THR A 231 20.86 -9.65 -12.49
N PRO A 232 21.85 -9.06 -13.18
CA PRO A 232 21.72 -8.74 -14.58
C PRO A 232 21.64 -10.03 -15.41
N ASP A 233 20.69 -10.07 -16.34
CA ASP A 233 20.65 -11.14 -17.34
C ASP A 233 21.53 -10.72 -18.53
N PRO A 234 22.66 -11.38 -18.79
CA PRO A 234 23.56 -10.99 -19.88
C PRO A 234 22.92 -11.13 -21.26
N SER A 235 21.84 -11.92 -21.40
CA SER A 235 21.10 -12.05 -22.66
C SER A 235 20.19 -10.84 -22.95
N LEU A 236 19.87 -10.04 -21.94
CA LEU A 236 18.98 -8.89 -21.99
C LEU A 236 19.58 -7.75 -21.14
N PRO A 237 20.67 -7.12 -21.61
CA PRO A 237 21.32 -6.06 -20.86
C PRO A 237 20.36 -4.89 -20.63
N LEU A 238 20.35 -4.41 -19.39
CA LEU A 238 19.55 -3.28 -18.93
C LEU A 238 19.78 -2.07 -19.85
N SER A 239 18.71 -1.52 -20.43
CA SER A 239 18.79 -0.34 -21.29
C SER A 239 17.42 0.35 -21.44
N GLY A 240 17.41 1.57 -21.96
CA GLY A 240 16.17 2.33 -22.19
C GLY A 240 15.67 3.12 -20.98
N LEU A 241 16.49 3.26 -19.93
CA LEU A 241 16.31 4.24 -18.87
C LEU A 241 17.35 5.36 -19.00
N GLN A 242 16.96 6.57 -18.63
CA GLN A 242 17.81 7.76 -18.64
C GLN A 242 17.51 8.63 -17.43
N VAL A 243 18.52 9.38 -16.97
CA VAL A 243 18.37 10.40 -15.93
C VAL A 243 18.05 11.73 -16.61
N VAL A 244 17.00 12.41 -16.16
CA VAL A 244 16.58 13.71 -16.66
C VAL A 244 16.61 14.71 -15.52
N SER A 245 17.17 15.90 -15.77
CA SER A 245 17.10 17.02 -14.83
C SER A 245 15.78 17.76 -14.99
N GLY A 246 14.98 17.75 -13.92
CA GLY A 246 13.77 18.52 -13.76
C GLY A 246 14.00 19.86 -13.04
N SER A 247 12.92 20.61 -12.84
CA SER A 247 12.94 21.94 -12.21
C SER A 247 13.33 21.95 -10.73
N GLY A 248 13.26 20.80 -10.04
CA GLY A 248 13.53 20.66 -8.61
C GLY A 248 14.50 19.53 -8.25
N GLY A 249 15.12 18.89 -9.23
CA GLY A 249 15.98 17.72 -9.03
C GLY A 249 16.00 16.82 -10.26
N SER A 250 16.72 15.70 -10.19
CA SER A 250 16.77 14.72 -11.28
C SER A 250 15.89 13.51 -11.00
N TYR A 251 15.38 12.87 -12.04
CA TYR A 251 14.58 11.64 -11.96
C TYR A 251 14.98 10.64 -13.06
N VAL A 252 14.70 9.35 -12.87
CA VAL A 252 14.80 8.35 -13.96
C VAL A 252 13.55 8.40 -14.80
N THR A 253 13.69 8.30 -16.11
CA THR A 253 12.56 7.97 -17.00
C THR A 253 12.96 6.97 -18.08
N ASN A 254 11.97 6.29 -18.66
CA ASN A 254 12.22 5.53 -19.88
C ASN A 254 12.47 6.45 -21.08
N THR A 255 13.35 6.02 -21.99
CA THR A 255 13.63 6.74 -23.23
C THR A 255 12.41 6.68 -24.15
N SER A 256 11.91 7.84 -24.57
CA SER A 256 10.74 7.92 -25.45
C SER A 256 10.99 7.21 -26.78
N GLY A 257 10.04 6.38 -27.22
CA GLY A 257 10.12 5.61 -28.47
C GLY A 257 11.07 4.39 -28.44
N ALA A 258 11.77 4.15 -27.33
CA ALA A 258 12.63 2.98 -27.17
C ALA A 258 12.06 2.02 -26.12
N PRO A 259 12.23 0.69 -26.29
CA PRO A 259 11.83 -0.26 -25.28
C PRO A 259 12.74 -0.14 -24.04
N PHE A 260 12.14 -0.23 -22.86
CA PHE A 260 12.85 -0.44 -21.61
C PHE A 260 13.22 -1.92 -21.52
N VAL A 261 14.50 -2.26 -21.69
CA VAL A 261 14.99 -3.64 -21.64
C VAL A 261 15.38 -3.97 -20.21
N CYS A 262 14.75 -5.00 -19.64
CA CYS A 262 14.92 -5.37 -18.25
C CYS A 262 14.59 -6.86 -18.04
N ALA A 263 15.49 -7.59 -17.39
CA ALA A 263 15.28 -8.97 -16.97
C ALA A 263 15.91 -9.18 -15.59
N GLY A 264 15.09 -9.45 -14.59
CA GLY A 264 15.50 -9.59 -13.20
C GLY A 264 15.35 -8.31 -12.38
N ASP A 265 16.24 -8.13 -11.41
CA ASP A 265 16.19 -7.07 -10.40
C ASP A 265 16.94 -5.80 -10.85
N VAL A 266 16.25 -4.66 -10.79
CA VAL A 266 16.77 -3.33 -11.12
C VAL A 266 16.52 -2.38 -9.95
N MET A 267 17.57 -1.76 -9.46
CA MET A 267 17.47 -0.74 -8.41
C MET A 267 17.42 0.65 -9.05
N VAL A 268 16.58 1.54 -8.53
CA VAL A 268 16.56 2.97 -8.87
C VAL A 268 16.73 3.81 -7.60
N LYS A 269 17.81 4.59 -7.56
CA LYS A 269 18.01 5.61 -6.53
C LYS A 269 17.26 6.89 -6.91
N GLY A 270 16.27 7.32 -6.13
CA GLY A 270 15.45 8.50 -6.39
C GLY A 270 14.10 8.21 -7.06
N THR A 271 13.53 9.22 -7.72
CA THR A 271 12.21 9.17 -8.35
C THR A 271 12.27 8.50 -9.73
N LEU A 272 11.28 7.66 -10.04
CA LEU A 272 11.11 7.01 -11.35
C LEU A 272 9.83 7.50 -12.03
N PHE A 273 9.92 7.82 -13.32
CA PHE A 273 8.79 8.11 -14.19
C PHE A 273 8.74 7.10 -15.34
N LEU A 274 7.62 6.41 -15.49
CA LEU A 274 7.37 5.51 -16.62
C LEU A 274 6.27 6.12 -17.49
N ASN A 275 6.63 6.51 -18.71
CA ASN A 275 5.71 7.11 -19.67
C ASN A 275 5.51 6.19 -20.88
N THR A 276 4.31 5.61 -20.98
CA THR A 276 3.84 4.71 -22.04
C THR A 276 4.88 3.64 -22.34
N VAL A 277 5.39 3.02 -21.27
CA VAL A 277 6.57 2.17 -21.33
C VAL A 277 6.27 0.87 -22.08
N THR A 278 7.17 0.47 -22.96
CA THR A 278 7.21 -0.88 -23.52
C THR A 278 8.37 -1.62 -22.91
N VAL A 279 8.08 -2.61 -22.06
CA VAL A 279 9.06 -3.42 -21.35
C VAL A 279 9.46 -4.60 -22.23
N LYS A 280 10.75 -4.71 -22.57
CA LYS A 280 11.32 -5.90 -23.22
C LYS A 280 11.94 -6.77 -22.14
N THR A 281 11.35 -7.93 -21.88
CA THR A 281 11.77 -8.84 -20.80
C THR A 281 11.74 -10.31 -21.25
N ASN A 282 12.19 -11.21 -20.38
CA ASN A 282 12.07 -12.67 -20.53
C ASN A 282 11.19 -13.26 -19.42
N ASN A 283 11.28 -14.57 -19.21
CA ASN A 283 10.54 -15.29 -18.17
C ASN A 283 10.87 -14.87 -16.73
N LYS A 284 11.95 -14.08 -16.51
CA LYS A 284 12.27 -13.53 -15.19
C LYS A 284 11.43 -12.29 -14.85
N GLY A 285 10.85 -11.64 -15.85
CA GLY A 285 10.17 -10.34 -15.70
C GLY A 285 11.13 -9.20 -15.38
N CYS A 286 10.57 -8.02 -15.13
CA CYS A 286 11.31 -6.84 -14.68
C CYS A 286 10.88 -6.43 -13.27
N ARG A 287 11.83 -6.36 -12.33
CA ARG A 287 11.56 -6.10 -10.91
C ARG A 287 12.29 -4.82 -10.50
N LEU A 288 11.54 -3.74 -10.27
CA LEU A 288 12.07 -2.43 -9.95
C LEU A 288 12.00 -2.17 -8.44
N TYR A 289 13.12 -1.79 -7.83
CA TYR A 289 13.23 -1.38 -6.44
C TYR A 289 13.62 0.10 -6.38
N VAL A 290 12.66 0.95 -6.04
CA VAL A 290 12.76 2.41 -6.16
C VAL A 290 12.74 3.07 -4.79
N SER A 291 13.83 3.75 -4.44
CA SER A 291 13.95 4.46 -3.14
C SER A 291 13.07 5.72 -3.04
N GLY A 292 12.70 6.33 -4.17
CA GLY A 292 11.74 7.43 -4.24
C GLY A 292 10.35 6.99 -4.68
N SER A 293 9.53 7.95 -5.07
CA SER A 293 8.22 7.70 -5.67
C SER A 293 8.34 7.23 -7.12
N VAL A 294 7.32 6.50 -7.57
CA VAL A 294 7.15 6.06 -8.95
C VAL A 294 5.91 6.70 -9.55
N PHE A 295 6.07 7.29 -10.72
CA PHE A 295 5.00 7.89 -11.50
C PHE A 295 4.79 7.07 -12.76
N ILE A 296 3.56 6.66 -13.05
CA ILE A 296 3.22 5.88 -14.26
C ILE A 296 2.19 6.65 -15.07
N GLN A 297 2.51 6.92 -16.34
CA GLN A 297 1.62 7.56 -17.30
C GLN A 297 1.47 6.67 -18.53
N GLY A 298 0.24 6.40 -18.94
CA GLY A 298 -0.10 5.53 -20.04
C GLY A 298 -0.05 4.04 -19.70
N PRO A 299 -0.30 3.17 -20.69
CA PRO A 299 -0.22 1.73 -20.52
C PRO A 299 1.22 1.25 -20.29
N VAL A 300 1.33 0.08 -19.65
CA VAL A 300 2.56 -0.72 -19.60
C VAL A 300 2.40 -1.84 -20.63
N ASN A 301 3.21 -1.80 -21.68
CA ASN A 301 3.23 -2.80 -22.73
C ASN A 301 4.40 -3.76 -22.54
N TYR A 302 4.28 -4.98 -23.05
CA TYR A 302 5.37 -5.96 -23.03
C TYR A 302 5.77 -6.34 -24.46
N SER A 303 7.07 -6.59 -24.64
CA SER A 303 7.64 -7.09 -25.89
C SER A 303 8.73 -8.12 -25.61
N GLY A 304 9.08 -8.95 -26.60
CA GLY A 304 10.12 -9.97 -26.48
C GLY A 304 9.57 -11.40 -26.40
N ALA A 305 10.45 -12.35 -26.07
CA ALA A 305 10.10 -13.76 -25.93
C ALA A 305 9.43 -14.03 -24.57
N GLY A 306 8.54 -15.03 -24.51
CA GLY A 306 7.91 -15.43 -23.24
C GLY A 306 6.82 -14.47 -22.74
N LEU A 307 6.06 -13.85 -23.65
CA LEU A 307 4.99 -12.90 -23.33
C LEU A 307 3.94 -13.42 -22.34
N THR A 308 3.75 -14.74 -22.26
CA THR A 308 2.84 -15.38 -21.28
C THR A 308 3.34 -15.28 -19.84
N THR A 309 4.63 -15.01 -19.64
CA THR A 309 5.28 -14.81 -18.33
C THR A 309 5.84 -13.40 -18.16
N ALA A 310 5.67 -12.53 -19.16
CA ALA A 310 6.14 -11.16 -19.10
C ALA A 310 5.38 -10.42 -17.98
N ASN A 311 6.14 -9.83 -17.06
CA ASN A 311 5.60 -9.12 -15.92
C ASN A 311 6.52 -7.97 -15.53
N MET A 312 5.93 -6.97 -14.89
CA MET A 312 6.64 -5.90 -14.23
C MET A 312 6.20 -5.87 -12.76
N GLN A 313 7.17 -5.86 -11.86
CA GLN A 313 6.96 -5.75 -10.42
C GLN A 313 7.64 -4.46 -10.00
N ILE A 314 6.90 -3.56 -9.36
CA ILE A 314 7.42 -2.27 -8.92
C ILE A 314 7.26 -2.20 -7.43
N THR A 315 8.38 -1.97 -6.75
CA THR A 315 8.42 -1.65 -5.34
C THR A 315 8.94 -0.24 -5.14
N SER A 316 8.19 0.59 -4.41
CA SER A 316 8.59 1.95 -4.03
C SER A 316 8.63 2.09 -2.51
N ALA A 317 9.64 2.78 -1.99
CA ALA A 317 9.71 3.14 -0.59
C ALA A 317 8.72 4.25 -0.18
N LYS A 318 8.04 4.89 -1.14
CA LYS A 318 7.21 6.07 -0.90
C LYS A 318 5.81 5.93 -1.51
N LEU A 319 5.66 6.21 -2.79
CA LEU A 319 4.39 6.33 -3.49
C LEU A 319 4.49 5.73 -4.88
N ILE A 320 3.46 5.01 -5.32
CA ILE A 320 3.21 4.74 -6.73
C ILE A 320 1.98 5.54 -7.15
N ALA A 321 2.15 6.51 -8.05
CA ALA A 321 1.07 7.36 -8.56
C ALA A 321 0.87 7.15 -10.07
N MET A 322 -0.34 6.77 -10.47
CA MET A 322 -0.68 6.46 -11.84
C MET A 322 -1.66 7.49 -12.43
N GLY A 323 -1.26 8.15 -13.51
CA GLY A 323 -2.12 9.07 -14.27
C GLY A 323 -2.47 10.36 -13.52
N PHE A 324 -1.53 10.90 -12.74
CA PHE A 324 -1.71 12.17 -12.07
C PHE A 324 -0.83 13.25 -12.67
N ASP A 325 -1.40 14.44 -12.90
CA ASP A 325 -0.60 15.67 -12.91
C ASP A 325 -0.26 16.13 -11.48
N VAL A 326 0.64 17.11 -11.38
CA VAL A 326 1.11 17.65 -10.09
C VAL A 326 -0.04 18.27 -9.27
N THR A 327 -0.98 18.96 -9.92
CA THR A 327 -2.08 19.68 -9.25
C THR A 327 -3.09 18.70 -8.65
N SER A 328 -3.52 17.72 -9.43
CA SER A 328 -4.42 16.66 -9.01
C SER A 328 -3.80 15.76 -7.96
N LEU A 329 -2.49 15.47 -8.06
CA LEU A 329 -1.80 14.75 -7.00
C LEU A 329 -1.73 15.57 -5.71
N LYS A 330 -1.36 16.86 -5.80
CA LYS A 330 -1.39 17.76 -4.64
C LYS A 330 -2.76 17.80 -4.00
N ARG A 331 -3.84 17.87 -4.78
CA ARG A 331 -5.22 17.80 -4.26
C ARG A 331 -5.56 16.43 -3.66
N ARG A 332 -5.04 15.35 -4.23
CA ARG A 332 -5.22 13.98 -3.72
C ARG A 332 -4.53 13.80 -2.37
N LEU A 333 -3.32 14.34 -2.24
CA LEU A 333 -2.48 14.30 -1.05
C LEU A 333 -2.83 15.40 -0.04
N SER A 334 -3.44 16.52 -0.47
CA SER A 334 -3.83 17.60 0.42
C SER A 334 -4.94 17.10 1.33
N VAL A 335 -4.56 16.94 2.58
CA VAL A 335 -5.40 16.46 3.66
C VAL A 335 -6.17 17.65 4.23
N GLY A 336 -7.34 17.93 3.66
CA GLY A 336 -8.40 18.66 4.36
C GLY A 336 -9.20 17.67 5.23
N GLY A 337 -9.35 17.97 6.53
CA GLY A 337 -10.23 17.24 7.45
C GLY A 337 -9.89 15.75 7.67
N ASP A 338 -10.93 14.93 7.70
CA ASP A 338 -10.97 13.50 8.05
C ASP A 338 -9.99 12.59 7.28
N ARG A 339 -9.62 12.97 6.05
CA ARG A 339 -8.60 12.25 5.27
C ARG A 339 -7.21 12.29 5.89
N ALA A 340 -6.91 13.33 6.67
CA ALA A 340 -5.66 13.40 7.43
C ALA A 340 -5.55 12.19 8.34
N SER A 341 -6.59 11.92 9.15
CA SER A 341 -6.62 10.84 10.12
C SER A 341 -6.45 9.46 9.49
N MET A 342 -7.04 9.22 8.30
CA MET A 342 -6.83 7.97 7.55
C MET A 342 -5.35 7.76 7.23
N ILE A 343 -4.72 8.81 6.73
CA ILE A 343 -3.34 8.74 6.23
C ILE A 343 -2.34 8.77 7.40
N ASN A 344 -2.63 9.49 8.48
CA ASN A 344 -1.73 9.67 9.62
C ASN A 344 -1.32 8.37 10.34
N TYR A 345 -2.16 7.33 10.31
CA TYR A 345 -1.90 6.09 11.06
C TYR A 345 -1.16 5.03 10.26
N PHE A 346 -1.37 4.96 8.93
CA PHE A 346 -0.64 3.97 8.14
C PHE A 346 0.85 4.26 8.04
N THR A 347 1.29 5.41 8.54
CA THR A 347 2.60 5.97 8.27
C THR A 347 3.50 5.93 9.49
N THR A 348 3.27 4.99 10.43
CA THR A 348 4.16 4.72 11.57
C THR A 348 5.61 4.43 11.15
N ARG A 349 5.84 4.18 9.86
CA ARG A 349 7.14 4.06 9.20
C ARG A 349 7.93 5.36 9.09
N SER A 350 7.29 6.51 9.26
CA SER A 350 7.92 7.81 9.11
C SER A 350 7.82 8.62 10.39
N THR A 351 8.93 9.25 10.77
CA THR A 351 8.95 10.27 11.81
C THR A 351 8.40 11.61 11.30
N GLN A 352 8.17 11.75 9.99
CA GLN A 352 7.62 12.96 9.39
C GLN A 352 6.12 13.06 9.67
N SER A 353 5.65 14.28 9.88
CA SER A 353 4.23 14.53 9.87
C SER A 353 3.64 14.19 8.49
N PRO A 354 2.37 13.80 8.42
CA PRO A 354 1.71 13.48 7.15
C PRO A 354 1.70 14.64 6.16
N ALA A 355 1.63 15.89 6.65
CA ALA A 355 1.75 17.08 5.83
C ALA A 355 3.15 17.23 5.20
N GLU A 356 4.22 17.06 5.99
CA GLU A 356 5.61 17.12 5.49
C GLU A 356 5.85 16.02 4.44
N ARG A 357 5.40 14.80 4.73
CA ARG A 357 5.53 13.66 3.84
C ARG A 357 4.81 13.88 2.52
N HIS A 358 3.54 14.31 2.55
CA HIS A 358 2.80 14.64 1.33
C HIS A 358 3.39 15.82 0.58
N GLY A 359 3.92 16.81 1.30
CA GLY A 359 4.70 17.90 0.72
C GLY A 359 5.90 17.38 -0.06
N ALA A 360 6.63 16.41 0.50
CA ALA A 360 7.75 15.75 -0.17
C ALA A 360 7.32 14.95 -1.41
N LEU A 361 6.23 14.16 -1.33
CA LEU A 361 5.67 13.42 -2.48
C LEU A 361 5.25 14.37 -3.61
N ALA A 362 4.61 15.49 -3.26
CA ALA A 362 4.22 16.51 -4.22
C ALA A 362 5.42 17.25 -4.82
N ALA A 363 6.50 17.43 -4.05
CA ALA A 363 7.76 17.99 -4.55
C ALA A 363 8.42 17.03 -5.55
N GLU A 364 8.43 15.72 -5.28
CA GLU A 364 8.95 14.73 -6.23
C GLU A 364 8.17 14.73 -7.55
N ALA A 365 6.85 14.80 -7.49
CA ALA A 365 6.02 14.93 -8.69
C ALA A 365 6.33 16.21 -9.48
N ALA A 366 6.58 17.32 -8.78
CA ALA A 366 6.87 18.61 -9.41
C ALA A 366 8.22 18.63 -10.15
N MET A 367 9.12 17.68 -9.89
CA MET A 367 10.35 17.52 -10.67
C MET A 367 10.09 17.04 -12.11
N ILE A 368 8.99 16.31 -12.34
CA ILE A 368 8.72 15.65 -13.62
C ILE A 368 7.95 16.60 -14.53
N SER A 369 8.59 17.05 -15.60
CA SER A 369 7.88 17.75 -16.68
C SER A 369 7.03 16.77 -17.48
N GLY A 370 5.76 17.11 -17.73
CA GLY A 370 4.88 16.32 -18.61
C GLY A 370 4.01 15.28 -17.91
N LEU A 371 3.90 15.32 -16.57
CA LEU A 371 2.85 14.61 -15.87
C LEU A 371 1.47 15.13 -16.29
N ALA A 372 0.58 14.21 -16.68
CA ALA A 372 -0.77 14.49 -17.13
C ALA A 372 -1.81 13.75 -16.28
N ASP A 373 -2.94 14.40 -16.02
CA ASP A 373 -4.05 13.80 -15.27
C ASP A 373 -4.92 12.95 -16.21
N ALA A 374 -4.87 11.64 -16.00
CA ALA A 374 -5.67 10.67 -16.73
C ALA A 374 -7.16 10.75 -16.42
N GLY A 375 -7.61 11.60 -15.50
CA GLY A 375 -9.02 11.94 -15.32
C GLY A 375 -9.49 13.14 -16.13
N ALA A 376 -8.56 13.94 -16.69
CA ALA A 376 -8.87 15.10 -17.54
C ALA A 376 -8.50 14.84 -19.01
N ASP A 377 -7.46 14.05 -19.27
CA ASP A 377 -6.98 13.74 -20.60
C ASP A 377 -7.69 12.50 -21.17
N THR A 378 -8.57 12.70 -22.14
CA THR A 378 -9.33 11.60 -22.73
C THR A 378 -8.46 10.57 -23.45
N SER A 379 -7.30 10.97 -23.98
CA SER A 379 -6.33 10.08 -24.62
C SER A 379 -5.67 9.13 -23.62
N LEU A 380 -5.53 9.56 -22.37
CA LEU A 380 -5.06 8.75 -21.24
C LEU A 380 -6.21 8.03 -20.51
N THR A 381 -7.44 8.54 -20.57
CA THR A 381 -8.63 7.86 -20.01
C THR A 381 -9.08 6.62 -20.80
N ALA A 382 -8.53 6.39 -22.00
CA ALA A 382 -8.77 5.14 -22.72
C ALA A 382 -8.55 4.00 -21.73
N ARG A 383 -9.53 3.08 -21.60
CA ARG A 383 -9.52 2.03 -20.58
C ARG A 383 -8.21 1.24 -20.67
N ASN A 384 -7.22 1.65 -19.88
CA ASN A 384 -5.90 1.07 -19.90
C ASN A 384 -6.02 -0.24 -19.13
N ALA A 385 -5.86 -1.35 -19.85
CA ALA A 385 -5.77 -2.66 -19.23
C ALA A 385 -4.34 -2.87 -18.75
N PHE A 386 -4.10 -2.64 -17.47
CA PHE A 386 -2.81 -3.01 -16.86
C PHE A 386 -2.80 -4.53 -16.68
N THR A 387 -1.82 -5.21 -17.26
CA THR A 387 -1.66 -6.68 -17.19
C THR A 387 -0.25 -7.03 -16.71
N GLY A 388 -0.08 -8.15 -16.01
CA GLY A 388 1.23 -8.59 -15.53
C GLY A 388 1.92 -7.61 -14.58
N LEU A 389 1.17 -6.77 -13.86
CA LEU A 389 1.72 -5.70 -13.02
C LEU A 389 1.54 -5.99 -11.54
N LEU A 390 2.63 -6.00 -10.78
CA LEU A 390 2.63 -6.04 -9.32
C LEU A 390 3.11 -4.70 -8.79
N LEU A 391 2.32 -4.05 -7.94
CA LEU A 391 2.64 -2.77 -7.32
C LEU A 391 2.81 -2.96 -5.82
N ASN A 392 3.94 -2.55 -5.26
CA ASN A 392 4.19 -2.54 -3.83
C ASN A 392 4.70 -1.17 -3.37
N ALA A 393 3.95 -0.49 -2.51
CA ALA A 393 4.36 0.79 -1.93
C ALA A 393 3.53 1.11 -0.69
N PRO A 394 4.00 2.01 0.20
CA PRO A 394 3.17 2.54 1.27
C PRO A 394 1.84 3.10 0.73
N GLU A 395 1.91 3.88 -0.35
CA GLU A 395 0.74 4.46 -1.03
C GLU A 395 0.70 4.08 -2.51
N VAL A 396 -0.45 3.62 -2.99
CA VAL A 396 -0.71 3.33 -4.41
C VAL A 396 -1.95 4.06 -4.88
N HIS A 397 -1.78 5.11 -5.68
CA HIS A 397 -2.86 5.94 -6.19
C HIS A 397 -3.01 5.78 -7.70
N SER A 398 -4.26 5.76 -8.19
CA SER A 398 -4.52 5.70 -9.63
C SER A 398 -5.74 6.52 -10.05
N ARG A 399 -5.59 7.25 -11.16
CA ARG A 399 -6.67 7.99 -11.85
C ARG A 399 -7.20 7.30 -13.09
N TYR A 400 -6.55 6.21 -13.51
CA TYR A 400 -7.00 5.43 -14.66
C TYR A 400 -8.37 4.80 -14.41
N VAL A 401 -8.91 4.14 -15.44
CA VAL A 401 -10.15 3.37 -15.38
C VAL A 401 -9.93 2.08 -16.18
N GLY A 402 -10.72 1.05 -15.89
CA GLY A 402 -10.70 -0.21 -16.62
C GLY A 402 -10.17 -1.37 -15.80
N ASN A 403 -9.51 -2.30 -16.48
CA ASN A 403 -9.09 -3.56 -15.89
C ASN A 403 -7.67 -3.45 -15.35
N PHE A 404 -7.47 -3.88 -14.11
CA PHE A 404 -6.17 -4.11 -13.51
C PHE A 404 -6.02 -5.62 -13.29
N LYS A 405 -5.32 -6.29 -14.20
CA LYS A 405 -4.95 -7.69 -14.09
C LYS A 405 -3.54 -7.79 -13.51
N GLY A 406 -3.46 -8.00 -12.20
CA GLY A 406 -2.21 -7.95 -11.47
C GLY A 406 -2.38 -8.09 -9.97
N ALA A 407 -1.46 -7.49 -9.20
CA ALA A 407 -1.56 -7.41 -7.76
C ALA A 407 -1.14 -6.03 -7.21
N VAL A 408 -1.79 -5.58 -6.14
CA VAL A 408 -1.41 -4.39 -5.38
C VAL A 408 -1.19 -4.76 -3.93
N VAL A 409 -0.01 -4.47 -3.39
CA VAL A 409 0.35 -4.64 -1.99
C VAL A 409 0.66 -3.26 -1.41
N ALA A 410 -0.22 -2.73 -0.56
CA ALA A 410 -0.07 -1.37 -0.07
C ALA A 410 -0.64 -1.16 1.33
N GLU A 411 -0.18 -0.12 2.02
CA GLU A 411 -0.84 0.31 3.25
C GLU A 411 -2.08 1.12 2.90
N ILE A 412 -2.00 1.97 1.88
CA ILE A 412 -3.11 2.74 1.33
C ILE A 412 -3.17 2.50 -0.18
N ALA A 413 -4.33 2.10 -0.68
CA ALA A 413 -4.57 2.00 -2.11
C ALA A 413 -5.84 2.76 -2.49
N MET A 414 -5.70 3.64 -3.47
CA MET A 414 -6.65 4.71 -3.70
C MET A 414 -6.84 4.95 -5.20
N PHE A 415 -7.73 4.15 -5.78
CA PHE A 415 -8.04 4.12 -7.21
C PHE A 415 -9.29 4.96 -7.52
N ARG A 416 -9.56 5.17 -8.81
CA ARG A 416 -10.78 5.86 -9.27
C ARG A 416 -12.02 5.02 -8.95
N LEU A 417 -13.05 5.67 -8.42
CA LEU A 417 -14.23 4.99 -7.87
C LEU A 417 -15.13 4.45 -8.99
N GLY A 418 -15.64 3.23 -8.84
CA GLY A 418 -16.68 2.62 -9.69
C GLY A 418 -16.19 2.09 -11.04
N GLU A 419 -14.93 2.30 -11.37
CA GLU A 419 -14.43 2.09 -12.74
C GLU A 419 -13.22 1.15 -12.82
N PHE A 420 -12.80 0.55 -11.70
CA PHE A 420 -11.73 -0.45 -11.69
C PHE A 420 -12.26 -1.88 -11.44
N VAL A 421 -11.80 -2.79 -12.30
CA VAL A 421 -11.95 -4.23 -12.13
C VAL A 421 -10.58 -4.84 -11.84
N PHE A 422 -10.39 -5.36 -10.64
CA PHE A 422 -9.16 -6.03 -10.22
C PHE A 422 -9.27 -7.52 -10.47
N THR A 423 -8.31 -8.11 -11.17
CA THR A 423 -8.22 -9.55 -11.37
C THR A 423 -6.80 -9.98 -11.06
N PHE A 424 -6.62 -11.13 -10.42
CA PHE A 424 -5.28 -11.66 -10.21
C PHE A 424 -4.66 -12.08 -11.56
N ASP A 425 -3.38 -11.78 -11.77
CA ASP A 425 -2.65 -12.26 -12.94
C ASP A 425 -1.96 -13.60 -12.62
N PRO A 426 -2.36 -14.73 -13.28
CA PRO A 426 -1.74 -16.04 -13.03
C PRO A 426 -0.24 -16.10 -13.31
N THR A 427 0.32 -15.12 -14.02
CA THR A 427 1.77 -14.98 -14.20
C THR A 427 2.51 -15.01 -12.86
N PHE A 428 1.95 -14.37 -11.83
CA PHE A 428 2.54 -14.30 -10.48
C PHE A 428 2.54 -15.63 -9.70
N GLN A 429 1.92 -16.68 -10.24
CA GLN A 429 2.07 -18.03 -9.70
C GLN A 429 3.39 -18.66 -10.14
N ASN A 430 3.93 -18.24 -11.29
CA ASN A 430 4.99 -18.94 -12.00
C ASN A 430 6.31 -18.16 -12.06
N VAL A 431 6.34 -16.92 -11.55
CA VAL A 431 7.53 -16.08 -11.54
C VAL A 431 7.98 -15.79 -10.10
N PRO A 432 9.27 -15.51 -9.87
CA PRO A 432 9.73 -15.06 -8.56
C PRO A 432 9.10 -13.70 -8.21
N ILE A 433 8.66 -13.54 -6.97
CA ILE A 433 8.07 -12.29 -6.46
C ILE A 433 9.08 -11.55 -5.61
N LEU A 434 9.56 -10.40 -6.11
CA LEU A 434 10.47 -9.47 -5.44
C LEU A 434 11.58 -10.16 -4.60
N PRO A 435 12.34 -11.11 -5.17
CA PRO A 435 13.20 -12.01 -4.40
C PRO A 435 14.42 -11.32 -3.77
N ALA A 436 14.74 -10.08 -4.18
CA ALA A 436 15.84 -9.33 -3.59
C ALA A 436 15.49 -8.76 -2.21
N LEU A 437 14.21 -8.58 -1.88
CA LEU A 437 13.81 -8.07 -0.57
C LEU A 437 14.06 -9.13 0.51
N THR A 438 14.74 -8.71 1.57
CA THR A 438 14.97 -9.52 2.77
C THR A 438 13.77 -9.51 3.71
N SER A 439 13.01 -8.41 3.70
CA SER A 439 11.74 -8.29 4.40
C SER A 439 10.60 -8.84 3.54
N ASP A 440 9.70 -9.62 4.13
CA ASP A 440 8.42 -9.89 3.48
C ASP A 440 7.68 -8.59 3.20
N ILE A 441 6.93 -8.57 2.10
CA ILE A 441 5.93 -7.52 1.83
C ILE A 441 4.52 -8.02 2.14
N LEU A 442 4.36 -9.34 2.20
CA LEU A 442 3.09 -10.00 2.42
C LEU A 442 3.33 -11.38 3.06
N SER A 443 2.78 -11.61 4.24
CA SER A 443 2.85 -12.93 4.88
C SER A 443 1.65 -13.17 5.78
N PHE A 444 1.35 -14.44 6.03
CA PHE A 444 0.33 -14.86 6.99
C PHE A 444 0.79 -16.10 7.74
N THR A 445 0.17 -16.32 8.89
CA THR A 445 0.28 -17.59 9.61
C THR A 445 -1.10 -18.13 9.91
N ASP A 446 -1.24 -19.46 9.87
CA ASP A 446 -2.44 -20.15 10.30
C ASP A 446 -2.52 -20.23 11.84
#